data_AF-A0A5E4JMM1-F1
#
_entry.id   AF-A0A5E4JMM1-F1
#
_cell.length_a   1.000
_cell.length_b   1.000
_cell.length_c   1.000
_cell.angle_alpha   90.00
_cell.angle_beta   90.00
_cell.angle_gamma   90.00
#
_symmetry.space_group_name_H-M   'P 1'
#
loop_
_entity.id
_entity.type
_entity.pdbx_description
1 polymer ?
#
loop_
_entity_poly.entity_id
_entity_poly.type
_entity_poly.pdbx_seq_one_letter_code
_entity_poly.pdbx_strand_id
1 'polypeptide(L)'
;MMKVHNRPFVGTIVKPKLGLKTVDHAKAAYEAWSGGCDLVKDDENLSSQKFNQFEERLARTLEMADKAEEQTGEKKAYLVNVTAETKEMMKRAELVEQLGGKFIMVDVVTEGFGALQTLREGDFKMAIHAHRAMHAAFTRNPKHGISMMTLAEIVRLIGVDTLHIGTVVGKLEGSLKEVSEIQEEIEKKVVKETKNRLAQNWEKIKPTLAVSSGGLHPLHVPFLMKHLGNDLVIQMGGGIHGNKLGTAAGARAARQAVNATLEGVSLKKYAETHAELKMAIEQWGKK
;
A
#
# COMPACT_ATOMS: atom_id res chain seq x y z
N MET A 1 0.16 -16.36 -3.18
CA MET A 1 0.38 -15.77 -1.84
C MET A 1 -0.92 -15.33 -1.17
N MET A 2 -1.63 -14.32 -1.68
CA MET A 2 -2.79 -13.71 -0.96
C MET A 2 -4.19 -14.29 -1.25
N LYS A 3 -4.36 -15.13 -2.28
CA LYS A 3 -5.67 -15.72 -2.66
C LYS A 3 -6.80 -14.69 -2.90
N VAL A 4 -6.46 -13.45 -3.27
CA VAL A 4 -7.42 -12.41 -3.67
C VAL A 4 -7.40 -12.32 -5.19
N HIS A 5 -8.59 -12.35 -5.79
CA HIS A 5 -8.80 -12.31 -7.23
C HIS A 5 -9.87 -11.28 -7.58
N ASN A 6 -9.77 -10.66 -8.76
CA ASN A 6 -10.79 -9.79 -9.37
C ASN A 6 -11.18 -8.53 -8.59
N ARG A 7 -10.47 -8.17 -7.52
CA ARG A 7 -10.68 -6.96 -6.73
C ARG A 7 -9.34 -6.36 -6.28
N PRO A 8 -9.28 -5.06 -6.01
CA PRO A 8 -8.09 -4.46 -5.44
C PRO A 8 -7.82 -5.01 -4.03
N PHE A 9 -6.54 -5.00 -3.64
CA PHE A 9 -6.19 -5.14 -2.24
C PHE A 9 -6.63 -3.88 -1.48
N VAL A 10 -7.22 -4.06 -0.31
CA VAL A 10 -7.40 -2.98 0.64
C VAL A 10 -6.38 -3.09 1.75
N GLY A 11 -5.70 -1.98 2.00
CA GLY A 11 -4.74 -1.90 3.08
C GLY A 11 -4.87 -0.66 3.93
N THR A 12 -4.21 -0.70 5.08
CA THR A 12 -4.06 0.47 5.95
C THR A 12 -2.61 0.68 6.34
N ILE A 13 -2.29 1.92 6.65
CA ILE A 13 -1.05 2.32 7.32
C ILE A 13 -1.41 2.58 8.77
N VAL A 14 -0.76 1.91 9.71
CA VAL A 14 -1.02 2.11 11.14
C VAL A 14 -0.88 3.60 11.50
N LYS A 15 -1.80 4.12 12.32
CA LYS A 15 -1.82 5.51 12.79
C LYS A 15 -1.91 5.58 14.32
N PRO A 16 -1.33 6.61 14.97
CA PRO A 16 -0.49 7.69 14.40
C PRO A 16 0.81 7.18 13.76
N LYS A 17 1.46 8.00 12.92
CA LYS A 17 2.65 7.59 12.14
C LYS A 17 3.76 7.02 13.04
N LEU A 18 3.98 7.68 14.17
CA LEU A 18 4.95 7.33 15.21
C LEU A 18 4.30 7.48 16.60
N GLY A 19 4.92 6.90 17.62
CA GLY A 19 4.54 7.06 19.02
C GLY A 19 3.67 5.94 19.61
N LEU A 20 3.16 5.02 18.80
CA LEU A 20 2.49 3.82 19.31
C LEU A 20 3.49 2.80 19.83
N LYS A 21 3.20 2.21 21.00
CA LYS A 21 3.94 1.05 21.49
C LYS A 21 3.70 -0.15 20.56
N THR A 22 4.62 -1.11 20.58
CA THR A 22 4.54 -2.35 19.78
C THR A 22 3.20 -3.09 19.98
N VAL A 23 2.73 -3.17 21.22
CA VAL A 23 1.43 -3.78 21.58
C VAL A 23 0.23 -3.08 20.93
N ASP A 24 0.23 -1.74 20.93
CA ASP A 24 -0.86 -0.95 20.38
C ASP A 24 -0.85 -0.98 18.84
N HIS A 25 0.36 -1.02 18.24
CA HIS A 25 0.54 -1.23 16.81
C HIS A 25 -0.05 -2.56 16.36
N ALA A 26 0.32 -3.66 17.03
CA ALA A 26 -0.16 -5.00 16.72
C ALA A 26 -1.69 -5.10 16.88
N LYS A 27 -2.24 -4.49 17.94
CA LYS A 27 -3.70 -4.42 18.14
C LYS A 27 -4.39 -3.67 17.00
N ALA A 28 -3.86 -2.52 16.58
CA ALA A 28 -4.43 -1.76 15.46
C ALA A 28 -4.37 -2.54 14.13
N ALA A 29 -3.30 -3.31 13.91
CA ALA A 29 -3.15 -4.20 12.77
C ALA A 29 -4.21 -5.32 12.78
N TYR A 30 -4.40 -5.98 13.92
CA TYR A 30 -5.44 -6.99 14.11
C TYR A 30 -6.85 -6.45 13.80
N GLU A 31 -7.20 -5.29 14.36
CA GLU A 31 -8.51 -4.67 14.12
C GLU A 31 -8.73 -4.36 12.64
N ALA A 32 -7.69 -3.91 11.93
CA ALA A 32 -7.78 -3.64 10.50
C ALA A 32 -7.99 -4.92 9.69
N TRP A 33 -7.22 -5.99 9.95
CA TRP A 33 -7.36 -7.26 9.23
C TRP A 33 -8.69 -7.96 9.51
N SER A 34 -9.11 -8.02 10.77
CA SER A 34 -10.41 -8.59 11.17
C SER A 34 -11.59 -7.79 10.64
N GLY A 35 -11.40 -6.50 10.36
CA GLY A 35 -12.37 -5.64 9.70
C GLY A 35 -12.43 -5.80 8.18
N GLY A 36 -11.46 -6.46 7.53
CA GLY A 36 -11.50 -6.71 6.07
C GLY A 36 -10.39 -6.06 5.26
N CYS A 37 -9.33 -5.53 5.89
CA CYS A 37 -8.08 -5.27 5.18
C CYS A 37 -7.40 -6.59 4.77
N ASP A 38 -6.74 -6.58 3.62
CA ASP A 38 -5.81 -7.62 3.18
C ASP A 38 -4.39 -7.32 3.70
N LEU A 39 -4.04 -6.03 3.70
CA LEU A 39 -2.68 -5.54 3.98
C LEU A 39 -2.68 -4.56 5.16
N VAL A 40 -1.70 -4.68 6.05
CA VAL A 40 -1.33 -3.61 7.00
C VAL A 40 0.13 -3.26 6.72
N LYS A 41 0.48 -1.97 6.80
CA LYS A 41 1.87 -1.53 6.63
C LYS A 41 2.34 -0.63 7.74
N ASP A 42 3.65 -0.68 7.97
CA ASP A 42 4.38 0.34 8.70
C ASP A 42 4.25 1.69 8.00
N ASP A 43 4.34 2.77 8.75
CA ASP A 43 4.53 4.10 8.18
C ASP A 43 5.98 4.24 7.69
N GLU A 44 6.24 5.06 6.67
CA GLU A 44 7.58 5.17 6.06
C GLU A 44 8.68 5.64 7.00
N ASN A 45 8.31 6.32 8.08
CA ASN A 45 9.25 6.77 9.08
C ASN A 45 9.30 5.88 10.33
N LEU A 46 8.51 4.81 10.39
CA LEU A 46 8.57 3.81 11.44
C LEU A 46 9.64 2.77 11.07
N SER A 47 10.74 2.76 11.83
CA SER A 47 11.88 1.87 11.61
C SER A 47 12.08 1.03 12.88
N SER A 48 13.05 1.35 13.73
CA SER A 48 13.24 0.71 15.05
C SER A 48 13.46 1.74 16.15
N GLN A 49 12.46 2.58 16.41
CA GLN A 49 12.52 3.59 17.46
C GLN A 49 12.33 2.98 18.86
N LYS A 50 12.82 3.64 19.92
CA LYS A 50 12.75 3.13 21.31
C LYS A 50 11.34 2.75 21.78
N PHE A 51 10.32 3.46 21.30
CA PHE A 51 8.92 3.19 21.66
C PHE A 51 8.32 2.02 20.86
N ASN A 52 8.96 1.60 19.77
CA ASN A 52 8.47 0.58 18.85
C ASN A 52 9.63 -0.10 18.10
N GLN A 53 10.25 -1.08 18.75
CA GLN A 53 11.39 -1.81 18.21
C GLN A 53 10.95 -2.78 17.10
N PHE A 54 11.76 -2.90 16.05
CA PHE A 54 11.45 -3.68 14.85
C PHE A 54 11.11 -5.13 15.17
N GLU A 55 11.95 -5.82 15.94
CA GLU A 55 11.85 -7.24 16.23
C GLU A 55 10.58 -7.57 17.02
N GLU A 56 10.31 -6.79 18.07
CA GLU A 56 9.10 -6.96 18.88
C GLU A 56 7.84 -6.59 18.08
N ARG A 57 7.88 -5.52 17.27
CA ARG A 57 6.77 -5.15 16.40
C ARG A 57 6.46 -6.25 15.40
N LEU A 58 7.48 -6.76 14.72
CA LEU A 58 7.36 -7.82 13.73
C LEU A 58 6.70 -9.06 14.33
N ALA A 59 7.24 -9.59 15.42
CA ALA A 59 6.73 -10.80 16.06
C ALA A 59 5.26 -10.64 16.50
N ARG A 60 4.94 -9.56 17.24
CA ARG A 60 3.57 -9.32 17.72
C ARG A 60 2.58 -9.08 16.58
N THR A 61 3.00 -8.40 15.52
CA THR A 61 2.12 -8.06 14.40
C THR A 61 1.85 -9.26 13.51
N LEU A 62 2.82 -10.16 13.32
CA LEU A 62 2.60 -11.43 12.63
C LEU A 62 1.70 -12.38 13.42
N GLU A 63 1.87 -12.47 14.75
CA GLU A 63 0.94 -13.23 15.61
C GLU A 63 -0.51 -12.74 15.45
N MET A 64 -0.71 -11.42 15.38
CA MET A 64 -2.01 -10.82 15.13
C MET A 64 -2.52 -11.06 13.70
N ALA A 65 -1.63 -11.19 12.71
CA ALA A 65 -2.01 -11.55 11.36
C ALA A 65 -2.55 -12.99 11.33
N ASP A 66 -1.88 -13.94 11.96
CA ASP A 66 -2.30 -15.34 12.05
C ASP A 66 -3.65 -15.48 12.75
N LYS A 67 -3.84 -14.77 13.87
CA LYS A 67 -5.13 -14.71 14.57
C LYS A 67 -6.26 -14.17 13.68
N ALA A 68 -5.98 -13.14 12.88
CA ALA A 68 -6.95 -12.59 11.94
C ALA A 68 -7.21 -13.54 10.76
N GLU A 69 -6.20 -14.28 10.27
CA GLU A 69 -6.38 -15.33 9.26
C GLU A 69 -7.29 -16.44 9.77
N GLU A 70 -7.07 -16.91 11.01
CA GLU A 70 -7.92 -17.94 11.64
C GLU A 70 -9.37 -17.48 11.80
N GLN A 71 -9.58 -16.23 12.26
CA GLN A 71 -10.92 -15.69 12.46
C GLN A 71 -11.68 -15.45 11.14
N THR A 72 -10.98 -14.96 10.10
CA THR A 72 -11.64 -14.51 8.86
C THR A 72 -11.63 -15.55 7.75
N GLY A 73 -10.75 -16.55 7.82
CA GLY A 73 -10.48 -17.50 6.73
C GLY A 73 -9.75 -16.89 5.53
N GLU A 74 -9.36 -15.62 5.59
CA GLU A 74 -8.70 -14.89 4.50
C GLU A 74 -7.22 -14.68 4.80
N LYS A 75 -6.36 -14.70 3.77
CA LYS A 75 -4.93 -14.42 3.93
C LYS A 75 -4.67 -12.95 4.23
N LYS A 76 -3.76 -12.69 5.16
CA LYS A 76 -3.35 -11.36 5.62
C LYS A 76 -1.85 -11.18 5.42
N ALA A 77 -1.42 -9.95 5.12
CA ALA A 77 0.00 -9.64 4.99
C ALA A 77 0.37 -8.34 5.68
N TYR A 78 1.55 -8.37 6.30
CA TYR A 78 2.18 -7.24 6.93
C TYR A 78 3.33 -6.74 6.06
N LEU A 79 3.28 -5.47 5.67
CA LEU A 79 4.29 -4.77 4.89
C LEU A 79 5.19 -4.04 5.89
N VAL A 80 6.07 -4.79 6.53
CA VAL A 80 6.98 -4.32 7.59
C VAL A 80 8.14 -3.52 7.00
N ASN A 81 8.46 -2.36 7.57
CA ASN A 81 9.48 -1.48 7.00
C ASN A 81 10.89 -1.92 7.40
N VAL A 82 11.68 -2.37 6.42
CA VAL A 82 13.08 -2.80 6.64
C VAL A 82 14.10 -1.67 6.43
N THR A 83 13.69 -0.49 5.96
CA THR A 83 14.57 0.67 5.69
C THR A 83 15.53 0.95 6.85
N ALA A 84 16.83 0.90 6.55
CA ALA A 84 17.94 1.07 7.50
C ALA A 84 19.27 1.26 6.74
N GLU A 85 20.41 1.27 7.43
CA GLU A 85 21.68 1.02 6.74
C GLU A 85 21.66 -0.39 6.11
N THR A 86 22.28 -0.58 4.95
CA THR A 86 22.12 -1.77 4.12
C THR A 86 22.34 -3.08 4.88
N LYS A 87 23.35 -3.20 5.75
CA LYS A 87 23.57 -4.45 6.51
C LYS A 87 22.46 -4.70 7.52
N GLU A 88 21.96 -3.66 8.15
CA GLU A 88 20.84 -3.73 9.07
C GLU A 88 19.53 -4.07 8.32
N MET A 89 19.30 -3.48 7.15
CA MET A 89 18.17 -3.80 6.28
C MET A 89 18.17 -5.28 5.90
N MET A 90 19.33 -5.84 5.53
CA MET A 90 19.44 -7.27 5.19
C MET A 90 19.12 -8.18 6.39
N LYS A 91 19.62 -7.85 7.59
CA LYS A 91 19.28 -8.60 8.82
C LYS A 91 17.79 -8.56 9.13
N ARG A 92 17.15 -7.41 8.92
CA ARG A 92 15.71 -7.25 9.09
C ARG A 92 14.94 -8.10 8.09
N ALA A 93 15.32 -8.07 6.81
CA ALA A 93 14.70 -8.90 5.78
C ALA A 93 14.84 -10.40 6.10
N GLU A 94 16.02 -10.84 6.54
CA GLU A 94 16.25 -12.23 6.98
C GLU A 94 15.32 -12.62 8.14
N LEU A 95 15.21 -11.77 9.17
CA LEU A 95 14.31 -12.03 10.29
C LEU A 95 12.83 -12.11 9.86
N VAL A 96 12.41 -11.27 8.92
CA VAL A 96 11.03 -11.31 8.39
C VAL A 96 10.76 -12.63 7.68
N GLU A 97 11.71 -13.13 6.87
CA GLU A 97 11.56 -14.44 6.23
C GLU A 97 11.54 -15.58 7.25
N GLN A 98 12.45 -15.55 8.24
CA GLN A 98 12.51 -16.56 9.31
C GLN A 98 11.20 -16.65 10.11
N LEU A 99 10.51 -15.52 10.31
CA LEU A 99 9.21 -15.45 10.98
C LEU A 99 8.02 -15.67 10.04
N GLY A 100 8.24 -16.03 8.78
CA GLY A 100 7.18 -16.36 7.82
C GLY A 100 6.44 -15.15 7.24
N GLY A 101 7.08 -13.97 7.27
CA GLY A 101 6.55 -12.77 6.64
C GLY A 101 6.35 -12.94 5.13
N LYS A 102 5.31 -12.29 4.60
CA LYS A 102 4.93 -12.37 3.18
C LYS A 102 5.45 -11.19 2.36
N PHE A 103 5.63 -10.05 3.01
CA PHE A 103 6.08 -8.80 2.41
C PHE A 103 7.12 -8.13 3.29
N ILE A 104 8.02 -7.41 2.63
CA ILE A 104 8.84 -6.36 3.23
C ILE A 104 8.52 -5.03 2.54
N MET A 105 8.63 -3.93 3.28
CA MET A 105 8.54 -2.58 2.75
C MET A 105 9.91 -1.91 2.80
N VAL A 106 10.21 -1.13 1.77
CA VAL A 106 11.45 -0.34 1.70
C VAL A 106 11.15 1.04 1.12
N ASP A 107 11.79 2.07 1.67
CA ASP A 107 11.69 3.45 1.20
C ASP A 107 12.71 3.70 0.09
N VAL A 108 12.36 3.31 -1.14
CA VAL A 108 13.31 3.14 -2.27
C VAL A 108 14.15 4.37 -2.61
N VAL A 109 13.62 5.57 -2.41
CA VAL A 109 14.35 6.81 -2.73
C VAL A 109 15.33 7.18 -1.62
N THR A 110 14.94 7.00 -0.35
CA THR A 110 15.82 7.33 0.80
C THR A 110 16.83 6.23 1.09
N GLU A 111 16.49 4.98 0.81
CA GLU A 111 17.39 3.82 0.90
C GLU A 111 18.44 3.88 -0.22
N GLY A 112 18.03 4.30 -1.42
CA GLY A 112 18.87 4.39 -2.60
C GLY A 112 18.93 3.09 -3.41
N PHE A 113 19.17 3.21 -4.72
CA PHE A 113 19.04 2.10 -5.65
C PHE A 113 20.09 0.99 -5.48
N GLY A 114 21.32 1.33 -5.03
CA GLY A 114 22.35 0.31 -4.77
C GLY A 114 21.96 -0.63 -3.63
N ALA A 115 21.42 -0.08 -2.54
CA ALA A 115 20.92 -0.85 -1.41
C ALA A 115 19.64 -1.63 -1.80
N LEU A 116 18.73 -1.02 -2.56
CA LEU A 116 17.55 -1.70 -3.09
C LEU A 116 17.91 -2.91 -3.97
N GLN A 117 18.91 -2.76 -4.85
CA GLN A 117 19.39 -3.87 -5.67
C GLN A 117 20.00 -4.98 -4.80
N THR A 118 20.77 -4.62 -3.77
CA THR A 118 21.30 -5.59 -2.80
C THR A 118 20.18 -6.36 -2.10
N LEU A 119 19.12 -5.66 -1.65
CA LEU A 119 17.95 -6.29 -1.03
C LEU A 119 17.27 -7.27 -1.98
N ARG A 120 17.08 -6.87 -3.25
CA ARG A 120 16.43 -7.71 -4.25
C ARG A 120 17.25 -8.94 -4.61
N GLU A 121 18.57 -8.81 -4.69
CA GLU A 121 19.50 -9.91 -4.97
C GLU A 121 19.71 -10.85 -3.78
N GLY A 122 19.23 -10.48 -2.58
CA GLY A 122 19.20 -11.35 -1.40
C GLY A 122 18.31 -12.59 -1.55
N ASP A 123 17.51 -12.69 -2.62
CA ASP A 123 16.66 -13.83 -2.98
C ASP A 123 15.69 -14.31 -1.88
N PHE A 124 15.25 -13.37 -1.03
CA PHE A 124 14.20 -13.63 -0.05
C PHE A 124 12.88 -13.98 -0.76
N LYS A 125 12.15 -14.97 -0.25
CA LYS A 125 10.87 -15.46 -0.78
C LYS A 125 9.68 -14.59 -0.33
N MET A 126 9.88 -13.28 -0.34
CA MET A 126 8.92 -12.27 0.09
C MET A 126 8.72 -11.23 -1.01
N ALA A 127 7.55 -10.61 -1.05
CA ALA A 127 7.30 -9.50 -1.96
C ALA A 127 7.84 -8.17 -1.41
N ILE A 128 8.38 -7.33 -2.29
CA ILE A 128 8.93 -6.00 -1.97
C ILE A 128 7.89 -4.92 -2.25
N HIS A 129 7.40 -4.28 -1.19
CA HIS A 129 6.55 -3.10 -1.25
C HIS A 129 7.40 -1.83 -1.28
N ALA A 130 7.46 -1.16 -2.43
CA ALA A 130 8.21 0.08 -2.61
C ALA A 130 7.40 1.30 -2.15
N HIS A 131 7.88 1.97 -1.12
CA HIS A 131 7.41 3.28 -0.72
C HIS A 131 8.36 4.36 -1.23
N ARG A 132 7.81 5.47 -1.73
CA ARG A 132 8.57 6.51 -2.46
C ARG A 132 8.84 7.76 -1.62
N ALA A 133 9.03 7.63 -0.31
CA ALA A 133 9.32 8.78 0.57
C ALA A 133 10.44 9.64 -0.04
N MET A 134 10.37 10.97 0.07
CA MET A 134 11.30 11.94 -0.55
C MET A 134 11.16 12.18 -2.06
N HIS A 135 10.45 11.35 -2.85
CA HIS A 135 10.39 11.51 -4.32
C HIS A 135 9.98 12.93 -4.78
N ALA A 136 8.99 13.53 -4.14
CA ALA A 136 8.44 14.83 -4.53
C ALA A 136 9.45 15.99 -4.38
N ALA A 137 10.58 15.78 -3.70
CA ALA A 137 11.68 16.74 -3.66
C ALA A 137 12.26 17.04 -5.05
N PHE A 138 12.17 16.09 -5.98
CA PHE A 138 12.69 16.23 -7.34
C PHE A 138 11.73 15.74 -8.44
N THR A 139 10.62 15.08 -8.12
CA THR A 139 9.62 14.66 -9.14
C THR A 139 8.47 15.64 -9.33
N ARG A 140 8.33 16.64 -8.46
CA ARG A 140 7.13 17.50 -8.43
C ARG A 140 7.18 18.64 -9.43
N ASN A 141 8.35 19.24 -9.64
CA ASN A 141 8.46 20.42 -10.48
C ASN A 141 8.48 20.01 -11.96
N PRO A 142 7.48 20.39 -12.78
CA PRO A 142 7.40 19.98 -14.18
C PRO A 142 8.47 20.61 -15.07
N LYS A 143 9.22 21.60 -14.57
CA LYS A 143 10.28 22.29 -15.31
C LYS A 143 11.70 21.85 -14.93
N HIS A 144 11.87 21.13 -13.82
CA HIS A 144 13.20 20.76 -13.33
C HIS A 144 13.13 19.57 -12.37
N GLY A 145 13.99 18.57 -12.58
CA GLY A 145 14.11 17.40 -11.72
C GLY A 145 14.11 16.09 -12.51
N ILE A 146 13.60 15.03 -11.88
CA ILE A 146 13.48 13.69 -12.47
C ILE A 146 12.03 13.26 -12.37
N SER A 147 11.39 12.85 -13.47
CA SER A 147 10.00 12.41 -13.47
C SER A 147 9.78 11.20 -12.56
N MET A 148 8.60 11.11 -11.92
CA MET A 148 8.18 9.90 -11.22
C MET A 148 8.12 8.69 -12.16
N MET A 149 7.90 8.91 -13.47
CA MET A 149 7.98 7.87 -14.50
C MET A 149 9.34 7.17 -14.50
N THR A 150 10.43 7.94 -14.49
CA THR A 150 11.79 7.40 -14.47
C THR A 150 12.06 6.59 -13.21
N LEU A 151 11.57 7.04 -12.05
CA LEU A 151 11.68 6.26 -10.82
C LEU A 151 10.90 4.94 -10.92
N ALA A 152 9.70 4.97 -11.47
CA ALA A 152 8.85 3.80 -11.67
C ALA A 152 9.50 2.75 -12.59
N GLU A 153 10.15 3.19 -13.67
CA GLU A 153 10.92 2.32 -14.56
C GLU A 153 12.09 1.65 -13.82
N ILE A 154 12.89 2.44 -13.09
CA ILE A 154 14.05 1.93 -12.35
C ILE A 154 13.65 0.87 -11.32
N VAL A 155 12.62 1.14 -10.52
CA VAL A 155 12.21 0.18 -9.48
C VAL A 155 11.57 -1.08 -10.07
N ARG A 156 10.85 -0.99 -11.19
CA ARG A 156 10.36 -2.16 -11.93
C ARG A 156 11.51 -2.98 -12.50
N LEU A 157 12.52 -2.32 -13.08
CA LEU A 157 13.73 -2.98 -13.59
C LEU A 157 14.47 -3.73 -12.48
N ILE A 158 14.65 -3.11 -11.31
CA ILE A 158 15.27 -3.76 -10.16
C ILE A 158 14.42 -4.96 -9.74
N GLY A 159 13.09 -4.83 -9.76
CA GLY A 159 12.17 -5.95 -9.56
C GLY A 159 11.39 -5.85 -8.26
N VAL A 160 10.88 -4.66 -7.94
CA VAL A 160 9.93 -4.47 -6.83
C VAL A 160 8.53 -4.96 -7.22
N ASP A 161 7.77 -5.48 -6.25
CA ASP A 161 6.47 -6.12 -6.51
C ASP A 161 5.30 -5.14 -6.45
N THR A 162 5.39 -4.10 -5.62
CA THR A 162 4.37 -3.04 -5.56
C THR A 162 5.01 -1.65 -5.46
N LEU A 163 4.37 -0.63 -6.03
CA LEU A 163 4.89 0.74 -6.02
C LEU A 163 3.77 1.77 -5.79
N HIS A 164 4.03 2.74 -4.91
CA HIS A 164 3.19 3.94 -4.76
C HIS A 164 3.23 4.81 -6.03
N ILE A 165 2.08 4.99 -6.70
CA ILE A 165 1.98 5.77 -7.94
C ILE A 165 1.25 7.11 -7.77
N GLY A 166 0.46 7.26 -6.71
CA GLY A 166 -0.33 8.46 -6.42
C GLY A 166 -1.82 8.17 -6.37
N THR A 167 -2.61 9.18 -6.00
CA THR A 167 -4.04 8.98 -5.68
C THR A 167 -5.01 9.62 -6.64
N VAL A 168 -4.59 10.65 -7.40
CA VAL A 168 -5.45 11.54 -8.21
C VAL A 168 -6.43 12.38 -7.36
N VAL A 169 -7.19 11.75 -6.47
CA VAL A 169 -8.26 12.35 -5.64
C VAL A 169 -7.89 12.49 -4.15
N GLY A 170 -6.68 12.06 -3.78
CA GLY A 170 -6.17 12.15 -2.42
C GLY A 170 -5.51 13.49 -2.12
N LYS A 171 -4.78 13.54 -1.01
CA LYS A 171 -4.15 14.78 -0.50
C LYS A 171 -2.86 15.19 -1.24
N LEU A 172 -2.29 14.29 -2.03
CA LEU A 172 -1.00 14.48 -2.70
C LEU A 172 -1.24 14.80 -4.18
N GLU A 173 -0.40 15.66 -4.74
CA GLU A 173 -0.44 16.04 -6.15
C GLU A 173 -0.18 14.84 -7.06
N GLY A 174 -0.86 14.82 -8.22
CA GLY A 174 -0.70 13.83 -9.27
C GLY A 174 -1.94 13.83 -10.17
N SER A 175 -1.78 14.20 -11.43
CA SER A 175 -2.91 14.23 -12.36
C SER A 175 -3.37 12.83 -12.74
N LEU A 176 -4.63 12.66 -13.14
CA LEU A 176 -5.12 11.36 -13.62
C LEU A 176 -4.27 10.83 -14.79
N LYS A 177 -3.88 11.71 -15.71
CA LYS A 177 -3.05 11.35 -16.86
C LYS A 177 -1.69 10.81 -16.41
N GLU A 178 -1.01 11.54 -15.53
CA GLU A 178 0.31 11.12 -15.01
C GLU A 178 0.23 9.79 -14.26
N VAL A 179 -0.73 9.65 -13.33
CA VAL A 179 -0.85 8.44 -12.52
C VAL A 179 -1.21 7.22 -13.38
N SER A 180 -2.11 7.38 -14.36
CA SER A 180 -2.47 6.29 -15.29
C SER A 180 -1.33 5.95 -16.24
N GLU A 181 -0.57 6.94 -16.75
CA GLU A 181 0.63 6.66 -17.56
C GLU A 181 1.66 5.87 -16.73
N ILE A 182 1.92 6.25 -15.46
CA ILE A 182 2.84 5.50 -14.58
C ILE A 182 2.32 4.07 -14.35
N GLN A 183 1.02 3.89 -14.07
CA GLN A 183 0.44 2.56 -13.89
C GLN A 183 0.65 1.68 -15.14
N GLU A 184 0.35 2.21 -16.32
CA GLU A 184 0.57 1.50 -17.56
C GLU A 184 2.04 1.12 -17.76
N GLU A 185 2.96 2.02 -17.41
CA GLU A 185 4.40 1.79 -17.52
C GLU A 185 4.86 0.64 -16.63
N ILE A 186 4.31 0.50 -15.42
CA ILE A 186 4.74 -0.53 -14.48
C ILE A 186 4.00 -1.86 -14.63
N GLU A 187 2.83 -1.87 -15.27
CA GLU A 187 1.99 -3.08 -15.38
C GLU A 187 2.00 -3.74 -16.77
N LYS A 188 2.09 -2.97 -17.85
CA LYS A 188 2.00 -3.53 -19.21
C LYS A 188 3.33 -4.12 -19.66
N LYS A 189 3.27 -5.16 -20.50
CA LYS A 189 4.46 -5.71 -21.18
C LYS A 189 4.96 -4.76 -22.28
N VAL A 190 4.04 -4.25 -23.10
CA VAL A 190 4.35 -3.30 -24.18
C VAL A 190 3.58 -2.02 -23.92
N VAL A 191 4.31 -0.92 -23.84
CA VAL A 191 3.81 0.40 -23.52
C VAL A 191 3.98 1.30 -24.74
N LYS A 192 2.95 2.10 -25.05
CA LYS A 192 2.95 3.02 -26.19
C LYS A 192 3.56 4.36 -25.80
N GLU A 193 4.23 4.97 -26.76
CA GLU A 193 4.71 6.35 -26.69
C GLU A 193 3.56 7.31 -26.36
N THR A 194 3.86 8.30 -25.52
CA THR A 194 2.99 9.46 -25.28
C THR A 194 3.83 10.73 -25.37
N LYS A 195 3.23 11.89 -25.04
CA LYS A 195 3.99 13.14 -24.94
C LYS A 195 5.12 13.07 -23.89
N ASN A 196 4.99 12.23 -22.87
CA ASN A 196 5.85 12.24 -21.68
C ASN A 196 6.70 10.98 -21.51
N ARG A 197 6.55 9.98 -22.39
CA ARG A 197 7.31 8.72 -22.37
C ARG A 197 7.48 8.17 -23.78
N LEU A 198 8.55 7.40 -23.99
CA LEU A 198 8.78 6.66 -25.23
C LEU A 198 7.99 5.34 -25.24
N ALA A 199 7.98 4.65 -26.38
CA ALA A 199 7.50 3.27 -26.42
C ALA A 199 8.50 2.35 -25.69
N GLN A 200 7.99 1.40 -24.90
CA GLN A 200 8.81 0.49 -24.09
C GLN A 200 8.28 -0.94 -24.20
N ASN A 201 9.19 -1.92 -24.34
CA ASN A 201 8.88 -3.34 -24.21
C ASN A 201 9.67 -3.91 -23.04
N TRP A 202 8.95 -4.41 -22.04
CA TRP A 202 9.49 -4.95 -20.79
C TRP A 202 9.94 -6.41 -20.91
N GLU A 203 9.76 -7.02 -22.09
CA GLU A 203 10.20 -8.39 -22.40
C GLU A 203 9.74 -9.43 -21.36
N LYS A 204 10.66 -9.90 -20.52
CA LYS A 204 10.42 -10.90 -19.48
C LYS A 204 10.24 -10.29 -18.08
N ILE A 205 10.41 -8.96 -17.94
CA ILE A 205 10.24 -8.26 -16.68
C ILE A 205 8.76 -8.25 -16.30
N LYS A 206 8.47 -8.78 -15.11
CA LYS A 206 7.11 -8.91 -14.59
C LYS A 206 6.50 -7.53 -14.30
N PRO A 207 5.16 -7.45 -14.25
CA PRO A 207 4.45 -6.27 -13.76
C PRO A 207 4.81 -5.95 -12.30
N THR A 208 4.83 -4.67 -11.96
CA THR A 208 4.80 -4.16 -10.58
C THR A 208 3.40 -3.63 -10.30
N LEU A 209 2.78 -4.07 -9.21
CA LEU A 209 1.40 -3.71 -8.88
C LEU A 209 1.31 -2.26 -8.36
N ALA A 210 0.42 -1.47 -8.96
CA ALA A 210 0.19 -0.10 -8.52
C ALA A 210 -0.38 0.01 -7.10
N VAL A 211 0.06 1.02 -6.35
CA VAL A 211 -0.45 1.37 -5.03
C VAL A 211 -0.94 2.82 -5.03
N SER A 212 -2.21 2.99 -4.67
CA SER A 212 -2.85 4.28 -4.45
C SER A 212 -2.99 4.53 -2.95
N SER A 213 -2.29 5.54 -2.43
CA SER A 213 -2.21 5.83 -1.00
C SER A 213 -2.00 7.32 -0.72
N GLY A 214 -2.73 7.85 0.26
CA GLY A 214 -2.55 9.23 0.75
C GLY A 214 -3.84 10.04 0.78
N GLY A 215 -4.42 10.23 1.98
CA GLY A 215 -5.66 11.00 2.13
C GLY A 215 -6.89 10.31 1.55
N LEU A 216 -6.84 8.98 1.36
CA LEU A 216 -7.95 8.19 0.88
C LEU A 216 -8.89 7.75 2.02
N HIS A 217 -10.17 7.57 1.66
CA HIS A 217 -11.24 7.03 2.49
C HIS A 217 -12.22 6.23 1.60
N PRO A 218 -13.17 5.46 2.16
CA PRO A 218 -14.01 4.53 1.39
C PRO A 218 -14.72 5.15 0.17
N LEU A 219 -15.10 6.42 0.24
CA LEU A 219 -15.83 7.09 -0.85
C LEU A 219 -14.97 7.32 -2.11
N HIS A 220 -13.64 7.20 -2.04
CA HIS A 220 -12.77 7.32 -3.21
C HIS A 220 -12.64 6.01 -4.00
N VAL A 221 -13.08 4.88 -3.44
CA VAL A 221 -12.96 3.56 -4.05
C VAL A 221 -13.59 3.48 -5.45
N PRO A 222 -14.84 3.94 -5.68
CA PRO A 222 -15.43 3.86 -7.01
C PRO A 222 -14.65 4.63 -8.07
N PHE A 223 -14.13 5.82 -7.70
CA PHE A 223 -13.29 6.61 -8.60
C PHE A 223 -12.01 5.86 -8.95
N LEU A 224 -11.29 5.35 -7.95
CA LEU A 224 -10.03 4.65 -8.16
C LEU A 224 -10.22 3.41 -9.04
N MET A 225 -11.21 2.57 -8.74
CA MET A 225 -11.46 1.37 -9.54
C MET A 225 -11.92 1.69 -10.97
N LYS A 226 -12.74 2.74 -11.15
CA LYS A 226 -13.16 3.18 -12.49
C LYS A 226 -11.97 3.62 -13.35
N HIS A 227 -10.99 4.27 -12.75
CA HIS A 227 -9.92 4.95 -13.49
C HIS A 227 -8.59 4.19 -13.53
N LEU A 228 -8.33 3.34 -12.53
CA LEU A 228 -7.07 2.60 -12.36
C LEU A 228 -7.29 1.08 -12.33
N GLY A 229 -8.54 0.61 -12.47
CA GLY A 229 -8.87 -0.82 -12.53
C GLY A 229 -8.83 -1.55 -11.19
N ASN A 230 -8.90 -2.88 -11.27
CA ASN A 230 -8.98 -3.77 -10.11
C ASN A 230 -7.61 -4.30 -9.66
N ASP A 231 -6.61 -4.31 -10.55
CA ASP A 231 -5.23 -4.66 -10.21
C ASP A 231 -4.56 -3.45 -9.54
N LEU A 232 -4.96 -3.20 -8.30
CA LEU A 232 -4.54 -2.03 -7.53
C LEU A 232 -4.48 -2.36 -6.04
N VAL A 233 -3.55 -1.74 -5.32
CA VAL A 233 -3.59 -1.67 -3.86
C VAL A 233 -4.13 -0.31 -3.43
N ILE A 234 -5.24 -0.30 -2.70
CA ILE A 234 -5.85 0.93 -2.17
C ILE A 234 -5.54 1.01 -0.68
N GLN A 235 -4.75 2.01 -0.27
CA GLN A 235 -4.34 2.18 1.11
C GLN A 235 -4.98 3.41 1.77
N MET A 236 -5.65 3.19 2.90
CA MET A 236 -6.39 4.21 3.63
C MET A 236 -5.95 4.23 5.10
N GLY A 237 -5.01 5.10 5.47
CA GLY A 237 -4.64 5.25 6.88
C GLY A 237 -5.76 5.93 7.70
N GLY A 238 -5.85 7.26 7.62
CA GLY A 238 -6.89 8.01 8.33
C GLY A 238 -8.32 7.67 7.90
N GLY A 239 -8.53 7.22 6.66
CA GLY A 239 -9.84 6.76 6.18
C GLY A 239 -10.34 5.46 6.80
N ILE A 240 -9.46 4.70 7.47
CA ILE A 240 -9.83 3.49 8.23
C ILE A 240 -9.78 3.77 9.72
N HIS A 241 -8.61 4.16 10.24
CA HIS A 241 -8.41 4.37 11.68
C HIS A 241 -9.21 5.56 12.23
N GLY A 242 -9.57 6.52 11.37
CA GLY A 242 -10.36 7.69 11.75
C GLY A 242 -11.88 7.46 11.74
N ASN A 243 -12.37 6.26 11.40
CA ASN A 243 -13.81 5.97 11.45
C ASN A 243 -14.31 6.08 12.90
N LYS A 244 -15.44 6.79 13.11
CA LYS A 244 -16.02 7.01 14.45
C LYS A 244 -16.41 5.73 15.19
N LEU A 245 -16.59 4.61 14.48
CA LEU A 245 -16.89 3.29 15.05
C LEU A 245 -15.62 2.44 15.28
N GLY A 246 -14.42 3.01 15.07
CA GLY A 246 -13.14 2.35 15.28
C GLY A 246 -12.54 1.70 14.03
N THR A 247 -11.32 1.19 14.16
CA THR A 247 -10.50 0.65 13.06
C THR A 247 -11.20 -0.48 12.31
N ALA A 248 -11.76 -1.47 13.02
CA ALA A 248 -12.41 -2.61 12.40
C ALA A 248 -13.63 -2.20 11.55
N ALA A 249 -14.42 -1.25 12.03
CA ALA A 249 -15.53 -0.69 11.26
C ALA A 249 -15.04 0.11 10.04
N GLY A 250 -13.96 0.89 10.19
CA GLY A 250 -13.34 1.59 9.06
C GLY A 250 -12.85 0.64 7.96
N ALA A 251 -12.19 -0.45 8.33
CA ALA A 251 -11.74 -1.47 7.38
C ALA A 251 -12.93 -2.16 6.71
N ARG A 252 -14.01 -2.43 7.46
CA ARG A 252 -15.24 -3.02 6.91
C ARG A 252 -15.95 -2.08 5.94
N ALA A 253 -15.99 -0.79 6.25
CA ALA A 253 -16.52 0.24 5.35
C ALA A 253 -15.70 0.32 4.05
N ALA A 254 -14.37 0.26 4.12
CA ALA A 254 -13.51 0.21 2.94
C ALA A 254 -13.77 -1.07 2.12
N ARG A 255 -14.04 -2.20 2.79
CA ARG A 255 -14.39 -3.44 2.12
C ARG A 255 -15.74 -3.39 1.41
N GLN A 256 -16.77 -2.92 2.11
CA GLN A 256 -18.10 -2.68 1.59
C GLN A 256 -18.08 -1.74 0.38
N ALA A 257 -17.24 -0.70 0.39
CA ALA A 257 -17.13 0.22 -0.74
C ALA A 257 -16.60 -0.44 -2.02
N VAL A 258 -15.63 -1.35 -1.92
CA VAL A 258 -15.16 -2.13 -3.08
C VAL A 258 -16.24 -3.12 -3.53
N ASN A 259 -16.90 -3.82 -2.61
CA ASN A 259 -17.96 -4.77 -2.98
C ASN A 259 -19.11 -4.07 -3.71
N ALA A 260 -19.59 -2.95 -3.18
CA ALA A 260 -20.58 -2.11 -3.83
C ALA A 260 -20.16 -1.70 -5.25
N THR A 261 -18.88 -1.33 -5.41
CA THR A 261 -18.34 -0.92 -6.72
C THR A 261 -18.31 -2.08 -7.71
N LEU A 262 -17.91 -3.29 -7.27
CA LEU A 262 -17.91 -4.50 -8.11
C LEU A 262 -19.33 -4.92 -8.52
N GLU A 263 -20.30 -4.75 -7.62
CA GLU A 263 -21.72 -5.05 -7.88
C GLU A 263 -22.42 -3.97 -8.72
N GLY A 264 -21.74 -2.87 -9.04
CA GLY A 264 -22.34 -1.73 -9.77
C GLY A 264 -23.38 -0.97 -8.94
N VAL A 265 -23.36 -1.11 -7.61
CA VAL A 265 -24.29 -0.46 -6.68
C VAL A 265 -23.66 0.83 -6.16
N SER A 266 -24.43 1.92 -6.14
CA SER A 266 -23.93 3.18 -5.57
C SER A 266 -23.64 3.03 -4.07
N LEU A 267 -22.61 3.69 -3.57
CA LEU A 267 -22.26 3.61 -2.14
C LEU A 267 -23.41 4.02 -1.23
N LYS A 268 -24.23 5.02 -1.64
CA LYS A 268 -25.41 5.46 -0.89
C LYS A 268 -26.45 4.35 -0.75
N LYS A 269 -26.76 3.64 -1.84
CA LYS A 269 -27.70 2.52 -1.83
C LYS A 269 -27.16 1.34 -1.03
N TYR A 270 -25.89 1.00 -1.23
CA TYR A 270 -25.25 -0.10 -0.50
C TYR A 270 -25.21 0.18 1.02
N ALA A 271 -25.04 1.44 1.41
CA ALA A 271 -25.03 1.87 2.81
C ALA A 271 -26.38 1.78 3.54
N GLU A 272 -27.51 1.58 2.83
CA GLU A 272 -28.83 1.40 3.46
C GLU A 272 -28.86 0.18 4.39
N THR A 273 -28.08 -0.85 4.07
CA THR A 273 -27.97 -2.11 4.84
C THR A 273 -26.60 -2.31 5.48
N HIS A 274 -25.68 -1.34 5.34
CA HIS A 274 -24.30 -1.45 5.82
C HIS A 274 -23.91 -0.24 6.67
N ALA A 275 -24.02 -0.41 8.00
CA ALA A 275 -23.85 0.67 8.97
C ALA A 275 -22.45 1.32 8.94
N GLU A 276 -21.40 0.54 8.68
CA GLU A 276 -20.02 1.03 8.65
C GLU A 276 -19.76 1.93 7.45
N LEU A 277 -20.22 1.52 6.25
CA LEU A 277 -20.19 2.35 5.06
C LEU A 277 -21.06 3.60 5.22
N LYS A 278 -22.25 3.47 5.84
CA LYS A 278 -23.11 4.62 6.16
C LYS A 278 -22.37 5.64 7.02
N MET A 279 -21.72 5.20 8.10
CA MET A 279 -20.90 6.05 8.95
C MET A 279 -19.77 6.73 8.16
N ALA A 280 -19.09 6.00 7.27
CA ALA A 280 -18.06 6.58 6.42
C ALA A 280 -18.62 7.69 5.51
N ILE A 281 -19.79 7.48 4.91
CA ILE A 281 -20.46 8.48 4.07
C ILE A 281 -20.85 9.72 4.89
N GLU A 282 -21.41 9.54 6.09
CA GLU A 282 -21.77 10.66 6.96
C GLU A 282 -20.56 11.48 7.39
N GLN A 283 -19.43 10.82 7.63
CA GLN A 283 -18.20 11.43 8.10
C GLN A 283 -17.44 12.18 7.00
N TRP A 284 -17.32 11.59 5.81
CA TRP A 284 -16.47 12.12 4.73
C TRP A 284 -17.24 12.67 3.53
N GLY A 285 -18.52 12.35 3.36
CA GLY A 285 -19.33 12.79 2.23
C GLY A 285 -19.79 14.25 2.26
N LYS A 286 -19.48 14.99 3.33
CA LYS A 286 -19.79 16.42 3.49
C LYS A 286 -18.59 17.35 3.22
N LYS A 287 -17.47 16.81 2.72
CA LYS A 287 -16.27 17.58 2.37
C LYS A 287 -16.09 17.69 0.87
#